data_AF-A0A527ZCB2-F1
#
_entry.id   AF-A0A527ZCB2-F1
#
_cell.length_a   1.000
_cell.length_b   1.000
_cell.length_c   1.000
_cell.angle_alpha   90.00
_cell.angle_beta   90.00
_cell.angle_gamma   90.00
#
_symmetry.space_group_name_H-M   'P 1'
#
loop_
_entity.id
_entity.type
_entity.pdbx_description
1 polymer ?
#
loop_
_entity_poly.entity_id
_entity_poly.type
_entity_poly.pdbx_seq_one_letter_code
_entity_poly.pdbx_strand_id
1 'polypeptide(L)'
;AKAMPADLTVHKWHVFQHIKEARGALGATDRALAILDALLSFHPETALYGDSELIVWPSNEQLIGRANGMPPATLRRHLAVLVECGLIIRRDSPNGKRYARKGQGGEIEQAYGFDISPIVARAAEFKELAEVVRA
;
A
#
# COMPACT_ATOMS: atom_id res chain seq x y z
N ALA A 1 7.01 -2.22 14.30
CA ALA A 1 6.62 -0.96 13.64
C ALA A 1 7.02 0.18 14.56
N LYS A 2 7.73 1.19 14.05
CA LYS A 2 8.05 2.41 14.81
C LYS A 2 6.71 3.05 15.19
N ALA A 3 6.51 3.39 16.46
CA ALA A 3 5.29 4.08 16.90
C ALA A 3 5.17 5.39 16.10
N MET A 4 4.14 5.49 15.27
CA MET A 4 3.86 6.70 14.51
C MET A 4 3.20 7.73 15.44
N PRO A 5 3.56 9.02 15.36
CA PRO A 5 2.84 10.05 16.09
C PRO A 5 1.37 10.06 15.67
N ALA A 6 0.46 10.07 16.63
CA ALA A 6 -0.99 10.04 16.37
C ALA A 6 -1.46 11.28 15.59
N ASP A 7 -0.76 12.41 15.74
CA ASP A 7 -1.02 13.69 15.07
C ASP A 7 -0.40 13.79 13.66
N LEU A 8 0.39 12.80 13.23
CA LEU A 8 1.02 12.82 11.93
C LEU A 8 -0.03 12.69 10.82
N THR A 9 -0.19 13.74 10.02
CA THR A 9 -1.05 13.76 8.84
C THR A 9 -0.22 14.00 7.60
N VAL A 10 -0.39 13.18 6.57
CA VAL A 10 0.33 13.31 5.30
C VAL A 10 -0.62 13.29 4.10
N HIS A 11 -0.24 14.01 3.04
CA HIS A 11 -0.98 14.01 1.79
C HIS A 11 -0.56 12.81 0.94
N LYS A 12 -1.48 11.85 0.76
CA LYS A 12 -1.29 10.55 0.08
C LYS A 12 -0.50 10.67 -1.22
N TRP A 13 -0.92 11.57 -2.10
CA TRP A 13 -0.32 11.69 -3.42
C TRP A 13 1.03 12.41 -3.42
N HIS A 14 1.32 13.25 -2.43
CA HIS A 14 2.64 13.88 -2.31
C HIS A 14 3.68 12.86 -1.87
N VAL A 15 3.35 12.04 -0.86
CA VAL A 15 4.21 10.95 -0.43
C VAL A 15 4.45 9.96 -1.57
N PHE A 16 3.39 9.63 -2.33
CA PHE A 16 3.53 8.78 -3.51
C PHE A 16 4.47 9.35 -4.58
N GLN A 17 4.45 10.67 -4.83
CA GLN A 17 5.43 11.27 -5.75
C GLN A 17 6.86 11.14 -5.21
N HIS A 18 7.10 11.41 -3.93
CA HIS A 18 8.43 11.21 -3.33
C HIS A 18 8.91 9.76 -3.47
N ILE A 19 8.04 8.78 -3.24
CA ILE A 19 8.35 7.36 -3.45
C ILE A 19 8.69 7.07 -4.92
N LYS A 20 7.96 7.65 -5.88
CA LYS A 20 8.24 7.49 -7.32
C LYS A 20 9.58 8.09 -7.74
N GLU A 21 9.92 9.24 -7.19
CA GLU A 21 11.20 9.92 -7.41
C GLU A 21 12.35 9.09 -6.81
N ALA A 22 12.19 8.62 -5.58
CA ALA A 22 13.17 7.81 -4.84
C ALA A 22 13.19 6.32 -5.23
N ARG A 23 12.46 5.90 -6.26
CA ARG A 23 12.21 4.46 -6.55
C ARG A 23 13.48 3.62 -6.68
N GLY A 24 14.53 4.19 -7.27
CA GLY A 24 15.83 3.52 -7.43
C GLY A 24 16.50 3.24 -6.08
N ALA A 25 16.50 4.21 -5.17
CA ALA A 25 17.06 4.07 -3.82
C ALA A 25 16.23 3.09 -2.96
N LEU A 26 14.92 3.03 -3.19
CA LEU A 26 14.01 2.12 -2.48
C LEU A 26 14.03 0.69 -3.04
N GLY A 27 14.68 0.44 -4.18
CA GLY A 27 14.62 -0.86 -4.88
C GLY A 27 13.26 -1.15 -5.53
N ALA A 28 12.39 -0.15 -5.63
CA ALA A 28 11.05 -0.30 -6.18
C ALA A 28 11.06 -0.29 -7.71
N THR A 29 10.17 -1.08 -8.32
CA THR A 29 10.00 -1.14 -9.78
C THR A 29 8.79 -0.32 -10.23
N ASP A 30 8.80 0.20 -11.45
CA ASP A 30 7.66 0.96 -12.00
C ASP A 30 6.34 0.18 -11.94
N ARG A 31 6.41 -1.13 -12.17
CA ARG A 31 5.26 -2.04 -12.07
C ARG A 31 4.78 -2.23 -10.62
N ALA A 32 5.68 -2.23 -9.64
CA ALA A 32 5.29 -2.23 -8.23
C ALA A 32 4.64 -0.89 -7.85
N LEU A 33 5.17 0.23 -8.33
CA LEU A 33 4.60 1.55 -8.05
C LEU A 33 3.22 1.76 -8.71
N ALA A 34 2.96 1.15 -9.87
CA ALA A 34 1.61 1.13 -10.45
C ALA A 34 0.61 0.38 -9.56
N ILE A 35 1.04 -0.68 -8.87
CA ILE A 35 0.20 -1.39 -7.89
C ILE A 35 0.03 -0.54 -6.64
N LEU A 36 1.08 0.14 -6.16
CA LEU A 36 0.98 1.03 -5.02
C LEU A 36 -0.01 2.17 -5.29
N ASP A 37 0.06 2.81 -6.45
CA ASP A 37 -0.91 3.82 -6.92
C ASP A 37 -2.34 3.29 -6.85
N ALA A 38 -2.55 2.09 -7.40
CA ALA A 38 -3.83 1.42 -7.35
C ALA A 38 -4.28 1.13 -5.92
N LEU A 39 -3.41 0.65 -5.02
CA LEU A 39 -3.72 0.43 -3.60
C LEU A 39 -4.15 1.73 -2.91
N LEU A 40 -3.41 2.82 -3.11
CA LEU A 40 -3.70 4.14 -2.54
C LEU A 40 -5.06 4.69 -3.01
N SER A 41 -5.50 4.34 -4.23
CA SER A 41 -6.82 4.71 -4.75
C SER A 41 -7.99 3.98 -4.09
N PHE A 42 -7.76 2.91 -3.32
CA PHE A 42 -8.80 2.25 -2.52
C PHE A 42 -9.02 2.90 -1.15
N HIS A 43 -8.10 3.78 -0.72
CA HIS A 43 -8.31 4.63 0.44
C HIS A 43 -9.08 5.89 0.02
N PRO A 44 -10.27 6.19 0.57
CA PRO A 44 -11.11 7.29 0.10
C PRO A 44 -10.46 8.65 0.36
N GLU A 45 -9.89 8.83 1.56
CA GLU A 45 -9.31 10.12 1.94
C GLU A 45 -7.97 10.36 1.25
N THR A 46 -7.71 11.64 0.99
CA THR A 46 -6.42 12.11 0.49
C THR A 46 -5.43 12.37 1.62
N ALA A 47 -5.92 12.76 2.80
CA ALA A 47 -5.14 12.80 4.02
C ALA A 47 -5.06 11.39 4.64
N LEU A 48 -3.86 10.96 5.01
CA LEU A 48 -3.62 9.75 5.78
C LEU A 48 -3.19 10.16 7.19
N TYR A 49 -3.87 9.62 8.20
CA TYR A 49 -3.68 9.98 9.60
C TYR A 49 -2.94 8.86 10.34
N GLY A 50 -1.99 9.23 11.19
CA GLY A 50 -1.10 8.28 11.85
C GLY A 50 -1.77 7.42 12.92
N ASP A 51 -2.91 7.86 13.44
CA ASP A 51 -3.76 7.16 14.39
C ASP A 51 -4.87 6.30 13.74
N SER A 52 -5.02 6.37 12.42
CA SER A 52 -6.06 5.66 11.67
C SER A 52 -5.63 4.25 11.22
N GLU A 53 -6.60 3.35 11.10
CA GLU A 53 -6.36 2.02 10.52
C GLU A 53 -6.25 2.14 8.98
N LEU A 54 -5.01 2.22 8.51
CA LEU A 54 -4.69 2.42 7.09
C LEU A 54 -4.63 1.09 6.32
N ILE A 55 -5.76 0.38 6.25
CA ILE A 55 -5.85 -0.91 5.55
C ILE A 55 -6.81 -0.79 4.36
N VAL A 56 -6.41 -1.36 3.23
CA VAL A 56 -7.25 -1.50 2.03
C VAL A 56 -7.40 -2.96 1.64
N TRP A 57 -8.58 -3.36 1.17
CA TRP A 57 -8.91 -4.75 0.83
C TRP A 57 -9.49 -4.89 -0.59
N PRO A 58 -8.77 -4.47 -1.64
CA PRO A 58 -9.22 -4.72 -3.00
C PRO A 58 -9.12 -6.21 -3.36
N SER A 59 -10.07 -6.70 -4.16
CA SER A 59 -9.91 -7.98 -4.83
C SER A 59 -8.76 -7.92 -5.84
N ASN A 60 -8.15 -9.08 -6.16
CA ASN A 60 -7.11 -9.12 -7.20
C ASN A 60 -7.62 -8.59 -8.54
N GLU A 61 -8.88 -8.83 -8.87
CA GLU A 61 -9.51 -8.32 -10.10
C GLU A 61 -9.60 -6.79 -10.10
N GLN A 62 -10.05 -6.20 -8.98
CA GLN A 62 -10.11 -4.74 -8.82
C GLN A 62 -8.71 -4.12 -8.91
N LEU A 63 -7.72 -4.76 -8.28
CA LEU A 63 -6.34 -4.28 -8.29
C LEU A 63 -5.72 -4.38 -9.69
N ILE A 64 -5.98 -5.47 -10.42
CA ILE A 64 -5.56 -5.64 -11.82
C ILE A 64 -6.23 -4.56 -12.71
N GLY A 65 -7.52 -4.33 -12.53
CA GLY A 65 -8.26 -3.32 -13.30
C GLY A 65 -7.67 -1.91 -13.16
N ARG A 66 -7.26 -1.52 -11.94
CA ARG A 66 -6.61 -0.22 -11.70
C ARG A 66 -5.13 -0.19 -12.07
N ALA A 67 -4.43 -1.32 -12.00
CA ALA A 67 -3.01 -1.44 -12.36
C ALA A 67 -2.80 -1.75 -13.86
N ASN A 68 -3.62 -1.17 -14.74
CA ASN A 68 -3.54 -1.31 -16.21
C ASN A 68 -3.59 -2.76 -16.72
N GLY A 69 -4.42 -3.61 -16.12
CA GLY A 69 -4.71 -4.95 -16.64
C GLY A 69 -3.55 -5.95 -16.51
N MET A 70 -2.63 -5.77 -15.57
CA MET A 70 -1.47 -6.67 -15.48
C MET A 70 -1.87 -8.13 -15.19
N PRO A 71 -1.11 -9.13 -15.70
CA PRO A 71 -1.40 -10.53 -15.42
C PRO A 71 -1.34 -10.86 -13.91
N PRO A 72 -2.15 -11.80 -13.40
CA PRO A 72 -2.16 -12.17 -11.98
C PRO A 72 -0.80 -12.64 -11.42
N ALA A 73 0.03 -13.29 -12.24
CA ALA A 73 1.38 -13.70 -11.83
C ALA A 73 2.29 -12.48 -11.62
N THR A 74 2.20 -11.50 -12.51
CA THR A 74 2.91 -10.22 -12.42
C THR A 74 2.44 -9.44 -11.19
N LEU A 75 1.14 -9.43 -10.90
CA LEU A 75 0.59 -8.81 -9.69
C LEU A 75 1.23 -9.37 -8.43
N ARG A 76 1.22 -10.70 -8.27
CA ARG A 76 1.81 -11.35 -7.08
C ARG A 76 3.29 -11.04 -6.92
N ARG A 77 4.05 -11.07 -8.02
CA ARG A 77 5.48 -10.74 -8.03
C ARG A 77 5.72 -9.31 -7.53
N HIS A 78 4.99 -8.33 -8.05
CA HIS A 78 5.23 -6.95 -7.70
C HIS A 78 4.60 -6.53 -6.36
N LEU A 79 3.58 -7.24 -5.87
CA LEU A 79 3.16 -7.14 -4.47
C LEU A 79 4.28 -7.59 -3.52
N ALA A 80 5.01 -8.67 -3.84
CA ALA A 80 6.17 -9.07 -3.05
C ALA A 80 7.25 -7.99 -3.03
N VAL A 81 7.54 -7.36 -4.18
CA VAL A 81 8.45 -6.20 -4.25
C VAL A 81 8.02 -5.06 -3.32
N LEU A 82 6.73 -4.71 -3.29
CA LEU A 82 6.26 -3.66 -2.37
C LEU A 82 6.45 -4.02 -0.89
N VAL A 83 6.29 -5.30 -0.53
CA VAL A 83 6.55 -5.80 0.83
C VAL A 83 8.05 -5.77 1.14
N GLU A 84 8.89 -6.22 0.20
CA GLU A 84 10.35 -6.20 0.33
C GLU A 84 10.90 -4.77 0.50
N CYS A 85 10.37 -3.80 -0.25
CA CYS A 85 10.68 -2.38 -0.10
C CYS A 85 10.14 -1.77 1.22
N GLY A 86 9.31 -2.50 1.96
CA GLY A 86 8.63 -2.01 3.17
C GLY A 86 7.65 -0.87 2.87
N LEU A 87 7.05 -0.85 1.67
CA LEU A 87 6.06 0.14 1.26
C LEU A 87 4.63 -0.26 1.65
N ILE A 88 4.39 -1.57 1.81
CA ILE A 88 3.13 -2.12 2.31
C ILE A 88 3.41 -3.29 3.25
N ILE A 89 2.47 -3.58 4.14
CA ILE A 89 2.46 -4.82 4.91
C ILE A 89 1.27 -5.65 4.44
N ARG A 90 1.52 -6.92 4.13
CA ARG A 90 0.46 -7.84 3.73
C ARG A 90 -0.13 -8.49 4.98
N ARG A 91 -1.44 -8.28 5.19
CA ARG A 91 -2.20 -8.95 6.26
C ARG A 91 -2.91 -10.15 5.66
N ASP A 92 -2.21 -11.29 5.65
CA ASP A 92 -2.75 -12.55 5.14
C ASP A 92 -3.67 -13.22 6.17
N SER A 93 -4.67 -13.95 5.65
CA SER A 93 -5.48 -14.83 6.48
C SER A 93 -4.75 -16.09 6.89
N PRO A 94 -4.85 -16.53 8.17
CA PRO A 94 -4.25 -17.79 8.63
C PRO A 94 -4.70 -19.02 7.83
N ASN A 95 -5.83 -18.95 7.11
CA ASN A 95 -6.50 -20.15 6.60
C ASN A 95 -6.39 -20.41 5.10
N GLY A 96 -5.61 -19.63 4.34
CA GLY A 96 -5.19 -19.97 2.97
C GLY A 96 -6.30 -20.26 1.93
N LYS A 97 -7.59 -20.09 2.26
CA LYS A 97 -8.73 -20.38 1.38
C LYS A 97 -9.37 -19.08 0.89
N ARG A 98 -9.15 -18.79 -0.40
CA ARG A 98 -9.71 -17.65 -1.13
C ARG A 98 -11.15 -17.92 -1.57
N TYR A 99 -12.11 -17.76 -0.65
CA TYR A 99 -13.51 -17.54 -1.02
C TYR A 99 -14.16 -16.61 -0.01
N ALA A 100 -14.80 -15.55 -0.49
CA ALA A 100 -15.74 -14.76 0.28
C ALA A 100 -16.90 -15.67 0.70
N ARG A 101 -17.00 -16.01 1.99
CA ARG A 101 -18.30 -16.35 2.57
C ARG A 101 -18.93 -15.06 3.05
N LYS A 102 -20.06 -14.67 2.44
CA LYS A 102 -21.10 -13.95 3.18
C LYS A 102 -21.57 -14.91 4.28
N GLY A 103 -21.17 -14.66 5.53
CA GLY A 103 -21.83 -15.26 6.69
C GLY A 103 -23.23 -14.66 6.83
N GLN A 104 -24.22 -15.45 7.25
CA GLN A 104 -25.62 -15.05 7.43
C GLN A 104 -25.87 -13.95 8.48
N GLY A 105 -24.82 -13.36 9.08
CA GLY A 105 -24.92 -12.34 10.13
C GLY A 105 -24.23 -11.01 9.85
N GLY A 106 -23.62 -10.81 8.67
CA GLY A 106 -23.12 -9.48 8.28
C GLY A 106 -21.94 -8.92 9.09
N GLU A 107 -21.34 -9.65 10.02
CA GLU A 107 -20.16 -9.17 10.75
C GLU A 107 -18.85 -9.53 10.04
N ILE A 108 -18.01 -8.52 9.87
CA ILE A 108 -16.67 -8.60 9.29
C ILE A 108 -15.71 -9.02 10.41
N GLU A 109 -15.44 -10.33 10.52
CA GLU A 109 -14.34 -10.83 11.34
C GLU A 109 -13.04 -10.80 10.53
N GLN A 110 -12.15 -9.87 10.89
CA GLN A 110 -10.71 -9.78 10.54
C GLN A 110 -10.38 -9.17 9.16
N ALA A 111 -9.58 -8.08 9.18
CA ALA A 111 -9.16 -7.34 7.99
C ALA A 111 -8.04 -8.07 7.22
N TYR A 112 -8.42 -8.82 6.19
CA TYR A 112 -7.49 -9.40 5.22
C TYR A 112 -7.26 -8.43 4.06
N GLY A 113 -6.06 -7.87 3.95
CA GLY A 113 -5.78 -6.78 3.01
C GLY A 113 -4.32 -6.32 3.03
N PHE A 114 -4.12 -5.07 2.61
CA PHE A 114 -2.83 -4.40 2.56
C PHE A 114 -2.84 -3.22 3.50
N ASP A 115 -1.93 -3.24 4.46
CA ASP A 115 -1.69 -2.15 5.36
C ASP A 115 -0.70 -1.16 4.72
N ILE A 116 -1.18 0.06 4.48
CA ILE A 116 -0.45 1.17 3.86
C ILE A 116 0.09 2.16 4.89
N SER A 117 0.04 1.84 6.19
CA SER A 117 0.66 2.64 7.25
C SER A 117 2.16 2.94 7.04
N PRO A 118 2.99 2.09 6.37
CA PRO A 118 4.37 2.45 6.09
C PRO A 118 4.52 3.73 5.25
N ILE A 119 3.51 4.07 4.44
CA ILE A 119 3.48 5.30 3.65
C ILE A 119 3.50 6.54 4.53
N VAL A 120 2.78 6.50 5.65
CA VAL A 120 2.76 7.60 6.63
C VAL A 120 3.99 7.54 7.54
N ALA A 121 4.32 6.35 8.05
CA ALA A 121 5.43 6.13 8.98
C ALA A 121 6.78 6.64 8.45
N ARG A 122 6.99 6.51 7.13
CA ARG A 122 8.25 6.80 6.45
C ARG A 122 8.15 8.00 5.51
N ALA A 123 7.10 8.81 5.62
CA ALA A 123 6.88 9.94 4.73
C ALA A 123 8.05 10.93 4.68
N ALA A 124 8.68 11.21 5.83
CA ALA A 124 9.87 12.06 5.91
C ALA A 124 11.09 11.43 5.21
N GLU A 125 11.34 10.13 5.44
CA GLU A 125 12.41 9.37 4.79
C GLU A 125 12.26 9.41 3.26
N PHE A 126 11.04 9.19 2.74
CA PHE A 126 10.80 9.25 1.29
C PHE A 126 11.05 10.64 0.71
N LYS A 127 10.68 11.70 1.45
CA LYS A 127 10.94 13.08 1.05
C LYS A 127 12.44 13.35 0.97
N GLU A 128 13.21 12.96 1.98
CA GLU A 128 14.67 13.11 2.02
C GLU A 128 15.34 12.38 0.86
N LEU A 129 14.97 11.12 0.61
CA LEU A 129 15.50 10.36 -0.53
C LEU A 129 15.17 11.03 -1.87
N ALA A 130 13.96 11.57 -2.02
CA ALA A 130 13.56 12.28 -3.23
C ALA A 130 14.30 13.62 -3.41
N GLU A 131 14.64 14.32 -2.33
CA GLU A 131 15.49 15.51 -2.37
C GLU A 131 16.92 15.17 -2.80
N VAL A 132 17.51 14.08 -2.28
CA VAL A 132 18.84 13.61 -2.69
C VAL A 132 18.89 13.23 -4.17
N VAL A 133 17.84 12.62 -4.72
CA VAL A 133 17.76 12.27 -6.15
C VAL A 133 17.64 13.50 -7.06
N ARG A 134 17.10 14.62 -6.55
CA ARG A 134 16.92 15.86 -7.31
C ARG A 134 18.15 16.79 -7.29
N ALA A 135 19.00 16.66 -6.28
CA ALA A 135 20.23 17.43 -6.11
C ALA A 135 21.31 16.99 -7.09
#